data_AF-A0A388T8J2-F1
#
_entry.id   AF-A0A388T8J2-F1
#
_cell.length_a   1.000
_cell.length_b   1.000
_cell.length_c   1.000
_cell.angle_alpha   90.00
_cell.angle_beta   90.00
_cell.angle_gamma   90.00
#
_symmetry.space_group_name_H-M   'P 1'
#
loop_
_entity.id
_entity.type
_entity.pdbx_description
1 polymer ?
#
loop_
_entity_poly.entity_id
_entity_poly.type
_entity_poly.pdbx_seq_one_letter_code
_entity_poly.pdbx_strand_id
1 'polypeptide(L)'
;MLALTQDEKLDIMKTLNWDYAASPEDMLAVVDGQKARAGNFDQERLFVRSLERLSWHRLVALWGVEKIKALYTPQVAHRLRSPDFRREYVFAVGILRGEPVSVAGWGSERSKQLQNLFLSDRWHRN
;
A
#
# COMPACT_ATOMS: atom_id res chain seq x y z
N MET A 1 -11.24 13.81 2.63
CA MET A 1 -10.31 12.84 2.02
C MET A 1 -9.28 13.68 1.27
N LEU A 2 -8.02 13.74 1.73
CA LEU A 2 -7.00 14.54 1.04
C LEU A 2 -6.64 13.81 -0.26
N ALA A 3 -7.10 14.34 -1.39
CA ALA A 3 -6.71 13.83 -2.69
C ALA A 3 -5.26 14.26 -2.95
N LEU A 4 -4.40 13.31 -3.34
CA LEU A 4 -3.06 13.66 -3.80
C LEU A 4 -3.17 14.47 -5.08
N THR A 5 -2.40 15.55 -5.15
CA THR A 5 -2.15 16.28 -6.39
C THR A 5 -1.44 15.37 -7.40
N GLN A 6 -1.50 15.76 -8.68
CA GLN A 6 -0.83 15.00 -9.73
C GLN A 6 0.69 14.91 -9.50
N ASP A 7 1.30 16.01 -9.07
CA ASP A 7 2.74 16.08 -8.79
C ASP A 7 3.14 15.17 -7.63
N GLU A 8 2.35 15.13 -6.55
CA GLU A 8 2.59 14.23 -5.42
C GLU A 8 2.48 12.75 -5.83
N LYS A 9 1.55 12.40 -6.72
CA LYS A 9 1.44 11.04 -7.27
C LYS A 9 2.67 10.68 -8.09
N LEU A 10 3.17 11.59 -8.92
CA LEU A 10 4.38 11.36 -9.71
C LEU A 10 5.62 11.21 -8.82
N ASP A 11 5.73 11.99 -7.75
CA ASP A 11 6.81 11.85 -6.78
C ASP A 11 6.75 10.51 -6.05
N ILE A 12 5.55 10.05 -5.66
CA ILE A 12 5.36 8.69 -5.14
C ILE A 12 5.87 7.65 -6.17
N MET A 13 5.51 7.78 -7.44
CA MET A 13 5.97 6.84 -8.48
C MET A 13 7.50 6.82 -8.60
N LYS A 14 8.16 8.00 -8.52
CA LYS A 14 9.63 8.08 -8.50
C LYS A 14 10.21 7.33 -7.30
N THR A 15 9.63 7.42 -6.11
CA THR A 15 10.13 6.68 -4.92
C THR A 15 9.91 5.17 -5.00
N LEU A 16 8.85 4.74 -5.69
CA LEU A 16 8.55 3.33 -5.92
C LEU A 16 9.49 2.71 -6.96
N ASN A 17 9.99 3.54 -7.88
CA ASN A 17 10.78 3.15 -9.02
C ASN A 17 12.30 3.33 -8.82
N TRP A 18 13.06 2.36 -9.30
CA TRP A 18 14.51 2.48 -9.53
C TRP A 18 14.89 2.05 -10.95
N ASP A 19 13.89 1.63 -11.76
CA ASP A 19 14.05 1.10 -13.10
C ASP A 19 13.86 2.23 -14.11
N TYR A 20 14.96 2.65 -14.74
CA TYR A 20 14.97 3.70 -15.75
C TYR A 20 14.11 3.39 -16.98
N ALA A 21 13.62 2.15 -17.13
CA ALA A 21 12.75 1.73 -18.23
C ALA A 21 11.27 2.07 -18.03
N ALA A 22 10.84 2.52 -16.86
CA ALA A 22 9.45 2.89 -16.59
C ALA A 22 9.35 4.37 -16.19
N SER A 23 8.60 5.18 -16.95
CA SER A 23 8.34 6.56 -16.56
C SER A 23 7.32 6.61 -15.40
N PRO A 24 7.44 7.56 -14.46
CA PRO A 24 6.45 7.77 -13.40
C PRO A 24 5.01 7.92 -13.93
N GLU A 25 4.86 8.58 -15.08
CA GLU A 25 3.57 8.79 -15.74
C GLU A 25 2.96 7.47 -16.22
N ASP A 26 3.79 6.59 -16.81
CA ASP A 26 3.33 5.29 -17.28
C ASP A 26 2.94 4.38 -16.12
N MET A 27 3.70 4.42 -15.03
CA MET A 27 3.35 3.68 -13.80
C MET A 27 2.03 4.17 -13.22
N LEU A 28 1.81 5.49 -13.19
CA LEU A 28 0.54 6.05 -12.74
C LEU A 28 -0.62 5.62 -13.64
N ALA A 29 -0.42 5.61 -14.96
CA ALA A 29 -1.40 5.07 -15.90
C ALA A 29 -1.72 3.58 -15.64
N VAL A 30 -0.76 2.78 -15.16
CA VAL A 30 -1.02 1.39 -14.72
C VAL A 30 -1.84 1.33 -13.43
N VAL A 31 -1.55 2.19 -12.45
CA VAL A 31 -2.36 2.32 -11.22
C VAL A 31 -3.80 2.68 -11.56
N ASP A 32 -3.98 3.62 -12.49
CA ASP A 32 -5.29 4.07 -12.95
C ASP A 32 -6.03 3.02 -13.80
N GLY A 33 -5.32 2.02 -14.30
CA GLY A 33 -5.86 0.96 -15.17
C GLY A 33 -5.96 1.37 -16.65
N GLN A 34 -5.32 2.49 -17.02
CA GLN A 34 -5.25 3.01 -18.38
C GLN A 34 -4.18 2.29 -19.22
N LYS A 35 -3.14 1.77 -18.56
CA LYS A 35 -2.10 0.91 -19.18
C LYS A 35 -2.04 -0.43 -18.47
N ALA A 36 -1.78 -1.49 -19.24
CA ALA A 36 -1.57 -2.82 -18.65
C ALA A 36 -0.22 -2.92 -17.93
N ARG A 37 0.83 -2.28 -18.46
CA ARG A 37 2.21 -2.34 -17.95
C ARG A 37 2.99 -1.05 -18.21
N ALA A 38 3.99 -0.82 -17.36
CA ALA A 38 5.02 0.21 -17.49
C ALA A 38 6.39 -0.44 -17.23
N GLY A 39 7.15 -0.71 -18.30
CA GLY A 39 8.34 -1.55 -18.22
C GLY A 39 8.05 -2.91 -17.58
N ASN A 40 8.75 -3.21 -16.48
CA ASN A 40 8.60 -4.46 -15.72
C ASN A 40 7.41 -4.47 -14.74
N PHE A 41 6.67 -3.38 -14.64
CA PHE A 41 5.60 -3.21 -13.67
C PHE A 41 4.23 -3.44 -14.32
N ASP A 42 3.49 -4.40 -13.77
CA ASP A 42 2.04 -4.52 -13.93
C ASP A 42 1.34 -4.00 -12.66
N GLN A 43 0.00 -3.96 -12.69
CA GLN A 43 -0.79 -3.44 -11.58
C GLN A 43 -0.54 -4.20 -10.27
N GLU A 44 -0.46 -5.53 -10.31
CA GLU A 44 -0.24 -6.35 -9.12
C GLU A 44 1.14 -6.08 -8.52
N ARG A 45 2.18 -6.00 -9.35
CA ARG A 45 3.55 -5.74 -8.91
C ARG A 45 3.71 -4.33 -8.33
N LEU A 46 3.05 -3.33 -8.92
CA LEU A 46 3.00 -1.97 -8.35
C LEU A 46 2.26 -1.95 -7.02
N PHE A 47 1.17 -2.71 -6.92
CA PHE A 47 0.39 -2.79 -5.70
C PHE A 47 1.19 -3.43 -4.55
N VAL A 48 1.84 -4.57 -4.80
CA VAL A 48 2.73 -5.23 -3.82
C VAL A 48 3.84 -4.27 -3.35
N ARG A 49 4.50 -3.56 -4.28
CA ARG A 49 5.54 -2.59 -3.88
C ARG A 49 4.98 -1.42 -3.10
N SER A 50 3.79 -0.95 -3.45
CA SER A 50 3.11 0.13 -2.73
C SER A 50 2.82 -0.28 -1.28
N LEU A 51 2.34 -1.51 -1.06
CA LEU A 51 2.10 -2.06 0.28
C LEU A 51 3.37 -2.11 1.13
N GLU A 52 4.52 -2.41 0.54
CA GLU A 52 5.78 -2.54 1.26
C GLU A 52 6.52 -1.20 1.50
N ARG A 53 6.22 -0.17 0.70
CA ARG A 53 7.02 1.07 0.68
C ARG A 53 6.25 2.33 1.07
N LEU A 54 4.93 2.31 0.99
CA LEU A 54 4.10 3.47 1.28
C LEU A 54 3.47 3.37 2.67
N SER A 55 3.25 4.54 3.27
CA SER A 55 2.33 4.67 4.39
C SER A 55 0.92 4.28 3.99
N TRP A 56 0.09 3.89 4.96
CA TRP A 56 -1.33 3.62 4.72
C TRP A 56 -2.05 4.80 4.07
N HIS A 57 -1.77 6.03 4.50
CA HIS A 57 -2.40 7.23 3.93
C HIS A 57 -2.05 7.44 2.46
N ARG A 58 -0.78 7.26 2.07
CA ARG A 58 -0.35 7.36 0.65
C ARG A 58 -0.90 6.21 -0.17
N LEU A 59 -0.95 5.01 0.40
CA LEU A 59 -1.55 3.85 -0.26
C LEU A 59 -3.03 4.10 -0.58
N VAL A 60 -3.82 4.52 0.40
CA VAL A 60 -5.25 4.82 0.22
C VAL A 60 -5.45 5.99 -0.74
N ALA A 61 -4.64 7.04 -0.66
CA ALA A 61 -4.78 8.18 -1.55
C ALA A 61 -4.35 7.88 -3.00
N LEU A 62 -3.41 6.95 -3.20
CA LEU A 62 -2.96 6.52 -4.52
C LEU A 62 -3.93 5.52 -5.17
N TRP A 63 -4.31 4.47 -4.45
CA TRP A 63 -5.10 3.37 -5.00
C TRP A 63 -6.60 3.55 -4.80
N GLY A 64 -7.01 4.25 -3.74
CA GLY A 64 -8.41 4.29 -3.32
C GLY A 64 -8.83 3.01 -2.59
N VAL A 65 -9.76 3.15 -1.65
CA VAL A 65 -10.23 2.05 -0.79
C VAL A 65 -10.82 0.90 -1.60
N GLU A 66 -11.62 1.19 -2.62
CA GLU A 66 -12.27 0.13 -3.41
C GLU A 66 -11.28 -0.68 -4.25
N LYS A 67 -10.26 -0.04 -4.86
CA LYS A 67 -9.20 -0.81 -5.56
C LYS A 67 -8.36 -1.61 -4.58
N ILE A 68 -8.05 -1.09 -3.39
CA ILE A 68 -7.34 -1.86 -2.36
C ILE A 68 -8.13 -3.12 -1.98
N LYS A 69 -9.45 -2.97 -1.74
CA LYS A 69 -10.33 -4.11 -1.45
C LYS A 69 -10.36 -5.13 -2.59
N ALA A 70 -10.34 -4.69 -3.84
CA ALA A 70 -10.35 -5.59 -4.99
C ALA A 70 -9.00 -6.29 -5.23
N LEU A 71 -7.89 -5.56 -5.12
CA LEU A 71 -6.55 -6.05 -5.46
C LEU A 71 -5.90 -6.88 -4.36
N TYR A 72 -6.28 -6.67 -3.09
CA TYR A 72 -5.67 -7.39 -1.98
C TYR A 72 -6.18 -8.83 -1.87
N THR A 73 -5.59 -9.74 -2.63
CA THR A 73 -5.93 -11.17 -2.63
C THR A 73 -4.96 -11.98 -1.74
N PRO A 74 -5.28 -13.23 -1.39
CA PRO A 74 -4.32 -14.13 -0.74
C PRO A 74 -3.00 -14.24 -1.52
N GLN A 75 -3.07 -14.25 -2.85
CA GLN A 75 -1.90 -14.29 -3.74
C GLN A 75 -1.01 -13.06 -3.54
N VAL A 76 -1.61 -11.86 -3.49
CA VAL A 76 -0.89 -10.61 -3.18
C VAL A 76 -0.29 -10.64 -1.78
N ALA A 77 -1.06 -11.12 -0.79
CA ALA A 77 -0.59 -11.24 0.59
C ALA A 77 0.64 -12.17 0.69
N HIS A 78 0.68 -13.27 -0.07
CA HIS A 78 1.82 -14.18 -0.13
C HIS A 78 3.07 -13.56 -0.78
N ARG A 79 2.91 -12.57 -1.67
CA ARG A 79 4.02 -11.84 -2.29
C ARG A 79 4.68 -10.80 -1.38
N LEU A 80 4.03 -10.41 -0.29
CA LEU A 80 4.63 -9.54 0.72
C LEU A 80 5.78 -10.24 1.42
N ARG A 81 6.95 -9.58 1.44
CA ARG A 81 8.19 -10.08 2.03
C ARG A 81 8.13 -10.19 3.54
N SER A 82 7.46 -9.25 4.22
CA SER A 82 7.35 -9.25 5.67
C SER A 82 6.08 -9.97 6.15
N PRO A 83 6.20 -10.99 7.02
CA PRO A 83 5.06 -11.60 7.69
C PRO A 83 4.25 -10.60 8.54
N ASP A 84 4.89 -9.55 9.06
CA ASP A 84 4.22 -8.49 9.81
C ASP A 84 3.32 -7.66 8.91
N PHE A 85 3.83 -7.16 7.77
CA PHE A 85 3.00 -6.44 6.80
C PHE A 85 1.83 -7.31 6.31
N ARG A 86 2.07 -8.60 6.08
CA ARG A 86 0.99 -9.53 5.72
C ARG A 86 -0.12 -9.54 6.75
N ARG A 87 0.20 -9.68 8.04
CA ARG A 87 -0.80 -9.68 9.12
C ARG A 87 -1.54 -8.35 9.23
N GLU A 88 -0.81 -7.25 9.16
CA GLU A 88 -1.38 -5.90 9.27
C GLU A 88 -2.37 -5.62 8.14
N TYR A 89 -2.01 -5.94 6.89
CA TYR A 89 -2.89 -5.70 5.75
C TYR A 89 -4.06 -6.67 5.67
N VAL A 90 -3.91 -7.95 6.06
CA VAL A 90 -5.05 -8.87 6.17
C VAL A 90 -6.10 -8.29 7.12
N PHE A 91 -5.66 -7.78 8.27
CA PHE A 91 -6.56 -7.16 9.24
C PHE A 91 -7.19 -5.86 8.70
N ALA A 92 -6.38 -4.94 8.20
CA ALA A 92 -6.86 -3.65 7.69
C ALA A 92 -7.87 -3.83 6.54
N VAL A 93 -7.57 -4.72 5.58
CA VAL A 93 -8.46 -5.00 4.46
C VAL A 93 -9.70 -5.77 4.91
N GLY A 94 -9.58 -6.69 5.86
CA GLY A 94 -10.74 -7.38 6.47
C GLY A 94 -11.73 -6.37 7.07
N ILE A 95 -11.25 -5.38 7.82
CA ILE A 95 -12.08 -4.28 8.33
C ILE A 95 -12.76 -3.52 7.18
N LEU A 96 -12.01 -3.14 6.14
CA LEU A 96 -12.55 -2.42 4.98
C LEU A 96 -13.62 -3.21 4.22
N ARG A 97 -13.60 -4.53 4.30
CA ARG A 97 -14.59 -5.43 3.68
C ARG A 97 -15.77 -5.76 4.61
N GLY A 98 -15.72 -5.37 5.87
CA GLY A 98 -16.71 -5.76 6.88
C GLY A 98 -16.61 -7.24 7.28
N GLU A 99 -15.45 -7.86 7.08
CA GLU A 99 -15.21 -9.24 7.48
C GLU A 99 -15.04 -9.34 9.01
N PRO A 100 -15.52 -10.42 9.66
CA PRO A 100 -15.27 -10.65 11.08
C PRO A 100 -13.79 -10.93 11.31
N VAL A 101 -13.07 -9.96 11.86
CA VAL A 101 -11.65 -10.07 12.19
C VAL A 101 -11.46 -10.56 13.63
N SER A 102 -10.68 -11.63 13.81
CA SER A 102 -10.34 -12.15 15.14
C SER A 102 -9.42 -11.18 15.89
N VAL A 103 -9.91 -10.61 16.98
CA VAL A 103 -9.19 -9.67 17.86
C VAL A 103 -8.09 -10.39 18.66
N ALA A 104 -8.12 -11.72 18.75
CA ALA A 104 -7.28 -12.51 19.64
C ALA A 104 -5.77 -12.46 19.32
N GLY A 105 -5.39 -12.07 18.10
CA GLY A 105 -3.99 -11.83 17.71
C GLY A 105 -3.49 -10.39 17.93
N TRP A 106 -4.38 -9.48 18.35
CA TRP A 106 -4.16 -8.03 18.49
C TRP A 106 -4.16 -7.59 19.97
N GLY A 107 -3.92 -8.54 20.89
CA GLY A 107 -4.02 -8.37 22.34
C GLY A 107 -2.98 -7.38 22.90
N SER A 108 -3.51 -6.24 23.35
CA SER A 108 -3.03 -5.27 24.36
C SER A 108 -1.66 -4.60 24.22
N GLU A 109 -0.62 -5.28 23.76
CA GLU A 109 0.76 -4.75 23.80
C GLU A 109 1.10 -3.99 22.51
N ARG A 110 0.69 -4.54 21.36
CA ARG A 110 0.92 -3.92 20.03
C ARG A 110 -0.07 -2.80 19.72
N SER A 111 -1.28 -2.84 20.29
CA SER A 111 -2.28 -1.77 20.13
C SER A 111 -1.82 -0.45 20.77
N LYS A 112 -1.14 -0.54 21.92
CA LYS A 112 -0.46 0.60 22.57
C LYS A 112 0.76 1.07 21.77
N GLN A 113 1.53 0.16 21.17
CA GLN A 113 2.62 0.52 20.25
C GLN A 113 2.09 1.16 18.97
N LEU A 114 0.93 0.75 18.45
CA LEU A 114 0.32 1.29 17.24
C LEU A 114 -0.35 2.64 17.49
N GLN A 115 -0.99 2.88 18.63
CA GLN A 115 -1.34 4.25 19.05
C GLN A 115 -0.11 5.16 19.04
N ASN A 116 1.03 4.63 19.50
CA ASN A 116 2.30 5.33 19.42
C ASN A 116 2.92 5.35 18.01
N LEU A 117 2.61 4.45 17.06
CA LEU A 117 3.19 4.43 15.69
C LEU A 117 2.35 5.16 14.65
N PHE A 118 1.02 5.19 14.80
CA PHE A 118 0.13 6.07 14.03
C PHE A 118 0.42 7.55 14.35
N LEU A 119 0.97 7.85 15.54
CA LEU A 119 1.32 9.19 16.01
C LEU A 119 2.82 9.44 16.21
N SER A 120 3.71 8.45 16.10
CA SER A 120 5.16 8.69 16.15
C SER A 120 5.73 8.73 14.75
N ASP A 121 6.39 9.85 14.50
CA ASP A 121 7.35 10.11 13.44
C ASP A 121 8.56 9.13 13.48
N ARG A 122 8.31 7.81 13.44
CA ARG A 122 9.35 6.84 13.07
C ARG A 122 9.74 6.93 11.59
N TRP A 123 9.14 7.88 10.85
CA TRP A 123 9.50 8.36 9.51
C TRP A 123 10.78 9.21 9.46
N HIS A 124 11.46 9.43 10.58
CA HIS A 124 12.80 10.03 10.60
C HIS A 124 13.90 8.98 10.83
N ARG A 125 14.43 8.40 9.76
CA ARG A 125 15.83 7.97 9.72
C ARG A 125 16.43 8.29 8.35
N ASN A 126 17.56 8.98 8.42
CA ASN A 126 18.50 9.34 7.35
C ASN A 126 18.84 8.16 6.43
#